data_AF-A0A7S1MPB9-F1
#
_entry.id   AF-A0A7S1MPB9-F1
#
_cell.length_a   1.000
_cell.length_b   1.000
_cell.length_c   1.000
_cell.angle_alpha   90.00
_cell.angle_beta   90.00
_cell.angle_gamma   90.00
#
_symmetry.space_group_name_H-M   'P 1'
#
loop_
_entity.id
_entity.type
_entity.pdbx_description
1 polymer ?
#
loop_
_entity_poly.entity_id
_entity_poly.type
_entity_poly.pdbx_seq_one_letter_code
_entity_poly.pdbx_strand_id
1 'polypeptide(L)'
;VGQGTSSPVPLQDLHTVLRRWARANSTTVSDGSRFQYFSAVCWFFGRQLYRSLGGNVPVGLISNNWGGTKIEQWLPSKSTQPCGHQSTGELHNAMIVPYTVGPMAVSGFTWYQGEADLGGDPNLPEQNHNYTCTQRALIGLWRQKFEVPDAFFALVLLSTQLPSPSGMYLLPQLRDQQVAAVAQLKNAAYASNADHGFGADIHPVFKQYVGARLATAALSIVYGRPINWRSPSYASASQTASGELTVQLHDVTEAGLTLKAVANVNKNLRLEDCPALNAKAPRSCAWADLQFDD
;
A
#
# COMPACT_ATOMS: atom_id res chain seq x y z
N VAL A 1 6.46 -8.90 -15.57
CA VAL A 1 7.80 -9.20 -16.15
C VAL A 1 8.72 -9.56 -15.00
N GLY A 2 9.53 -10.60 -15.13
CA GLY A 2 10.38 -11.15 -14.06
C GLY A 2 9.65 -11.91 -12.93
N GLN A 3 8.34 -12.11 -13.03
CA GLN A 3 7.52 -12.63 -11.93
C GLN A 3 7.85 -14.09 -11.61
N GLY A 4 7.86 -14.43 -10.32
CA GLY A 4 7.99 -15.81 -9.86
C GLY A 4 9.39 -16.41 -10.06
N THR A 5 10.44 -15.59 -10.12
CA THR A 5 11.83 -16.05 -10.31
C THR A 5 12.71 -15.58 -9.14
N SER A 6 13.53 -16.47 -8.59
CA SER A 6 14.53 -16.16 -7.57
C SER A 6 15.92 -16.57 -8.07
N SER A 7 16.98 -15.93 -7.54
CA SER A 7 18.35 -16.30 -7.89
C SER A 7 19.32 -15.98 -6.75
N PRO A 8 20.25 -16.89 -6.40
CA PRO A 8 21.29 -16.61 -5.42
C PRO A 8 22.30 -15.57 -5.90
N VAL A 9 22.34 -15.29 -7.21
CA VAL A 9 23.23 -14.30 -7.83
C VAL A 9 22.46 -13.29 -8.70
N PRO A 10 22.92 -12.03 -8.80
CA PRO A 10 22.27 -11.02 -9.64
C PRO A 10 22.15 -11.46 -11.11
N LEU A 11 20.93 -11.48 -11.64
CA LEU A 11 20.67 -11.75 -13.05
C LEU A 11 20.86 -10.48 -13.89
N GLN A 12 21.50 -10.61 -15.05
CA GLN A 12 21.74 -9.48 -15.94
C GLN A 12 20.56 -9.17 -16.86
N ASP A 13 19.63 -10.11 -17.04
CA ASP A 13 18.46 -9.96 -17.93
C ASP A 13 17.23 -10.67 -17.33
N LEU A 14 16.05 -10.32 -17.85
CA LEU A 14 14.77 -10.91 -17.47
C LEU A 14 14.67 -12.33 -18.05
N HIS A 15 14.79 -13.33 -17.18
CA HIS A 15 14.65 -14.74 -17.58
C HIS A 15 13.19 -15.15 -17.81
N THR A 16 12.23 -14.44 -17.19
CA THR A 16 10.79 -14.70 -17.35
C THR A 16 10.06 -13.42 -17.77
N VAL A 17 9.31 -13.48 -18.88
CA VAL A 17 8.51 -12.36 -19.39
C VAL A 17 7.14 -12.88 -19.78
N LEU A 18 6.17 -12.76 -18.87
CA LEU A 18 4.79 -13.19 -19.13
C LEU A 18 4.13 -12.38 -20.27
N ARG A 19 4.39 -11.08 -20.31
CA ARG A 19 3.87 -10.17 -21.36
C ARG A 19 4.91 -9.12 -21.69
N ARG A 20 5.26 -9.01 -22.98
CA ARG A 20 6.02 -7.88 -23.53
C ARG A 20 5.13 -6.63 -23.62
N TRP A 21 5.72 -5.46 -23.87
CA TRP A 21 4.96 -4.23 -24.09
C TRP A 21 3.81 -4.43 -25.07
N ALA A 22 2.60 -4.10 -24.62
CA ALA A 22 1.39 -4.22 -25.40
C ALA A 22 0.42 -3.08 -25.03
N ARG A 23 -0.39 -2.64 -26.00
CA ARG A 23 -1.48 -1.71 -25.72
C ARG A 23 -2.46 -2.37 -24.75
N ALA A 24 -2.72 -1.70 -23.64
CA ALA A 24 -3.62 -2.25 -22.63
C ALA A 24 -5.07 -2.35 -23.14
N ASN A 25 -5.64 -3.55 -23.04
CA ASN A 25 -7.02 -3.91 -23.34
C ASN A 25 -7.39 -5.18 -22.55
N SER A 26 -8.65 -5.62 -22.60
CA SER A 26 -9.10 -6.81 -21.85
C SER A 26 -8.24 -8.04 -22.13
N THR A 27 -7.97 -8.34 -23.41
CA THR A 27 -7.18 -9.50 -23.82
C THR A 27 -5.74 -9.44 -23.32
N THR A 28 -5.09 -8.29 -23.40
CA THR A 28 -3.69 -8.13 -23.01
C THR A 28 -3.55 -8.14 -21.50
N VAL A 29 -4.42 -7.46 -20.74
CA VAL A 29 -4.33 -7.38 -19.28
C VAL A 29 -4.76 -8.69 -18.62
N SER A 30 -5.63 -9.48 -19.24
CA SER A 30 -6.06 -10.79 -18.73
C SER A 30 -5.29 -11.99 -19.33
N ASP A 31 -4.48 -11.75 -20.35
CA ASP A 31 -3.81 -12.76 -21.19
C ASP A 31 -4.78 -13.84 -21.71
N GLY A 32 -6.00 -13.42 -22.10
CA GLY A 32 -7.06 -14.34 -22.54
C GLY A 32 -7.64 -15.25 -21.45
N SER A 33 -7.17 -15.15 -20.20
CA SER A 33 -7.60 -15.96 -19.05
C SER A 33 -8.20 -15.08 -17.93
N ARG A 34 -8.51 -15.68 -16.77
CA ARG A 34 -8.89 -14.92 -15.55
C ARG A 34 -7.66 -14.10 -15.14
N PHE A 35 -7.78 -12.78 -15.00
CA PHE A 35 -6.74 -11.81 -14.59
C PHE A 35 -5.74 -12.32 -13.51
N GLN A 36 -4.76 -13.14 -13.90
CA GLN A 36 -3.90 -13.86 -12.95
C GLN A 36 -2.49 -13.28 -12.85
N TYR A 37 -2.05 -12.55 -13.88
CA TYR A 37 -0.64 -12.16 -13.98
C TYR A 37 -0.40 -10.66 -13.75
N PHE A 38 -1.33 -9.79 -14.17
CA PHE A 38 -1.16 -8.33 -14.07
C PHE A 38 -1.79 -7.79 -12.80
N SER A 39 -1.07 -6.90 -12.10
CA SER A 39 -1.58 -6.28 -10.87
C SER A 39 -2.82 -5.43 -11.14
N ALA A 40 -3.94 -5.77 -10.49
CA ALA A 40 -5.18 -5.00 -10.55
C ALA A 40 -4.97 -3.55 -10.06
N VAL A 41 -4.18 -3.36 -9.00
CA VAL A 41 -3.87 -2.01 -8.47
C VAL A 41 -3.08 -1.21 -9.48
N CYS A 42 -2.05 -1.82 -10.09
CA CYS A 42 -1.24 -1.17 -11.14
C CYS A 42 -2.11 -0.77 -12.34
N TRP A 43 -3.04 -1.64 -12.76
CA TRP A 43 -4.00 -1.35 -13.82
C TRP A 43 -4.91 -0.15 -13.47
N PHE A 44 -5.55 -0.17 -12.30
CA PHE A 44 -6.44 0.91 -11.89
C PHE A 44 -5.72 2.24 -11.72
N PHE A 45 -4.51 2.23 -11.14
CA PHE A 45 -3.62 3.38 -11.05
C PHE A 45 -3.34 3.99 -12.42
N GLY A 46 -2.79 3.19 -13.36
CA GLY A 46 -2.41 3.70 -14.66
C GLY A 46 -3.60 4.14 -15.51
N ARG A 47 -4.72 3.41 -15.45
CA ARG A 47 -5.96 3.78 -16.13
C ARG A 47 -6.50 5.11 -15.62
N GLN A 48 -6.52 5.32 -14.30
CA GLN A 48 -6.99 6.57 -13.71
C GLN A 48 -6.06 7.72 -14.09
N LEU A 49 -4.75 7.53 -13.97
CA LEU A 49 -3.75 8.53 -14.34
C LEU A 49 -3.87 8.94 -15.82
N TYR A 50 -3.90 7.96 -16.73
CA TYR A 50 -4.04 8.18 -18.17
C TYR A 50 -5.30 9.01 -18.51
N ARG A 51 -6.44 8.66 -17.91
CA ARG A 51 -7.70 9.40 -18.09
C ARG A 51 -7.61 10.81 -17.56
N SER A 52 -7.08 10.99 -16.35
CA SER A 52 -6.91 12.32 -15.75
C SER A 52 -5.98 13.22 -16.56
N LEU A 53 -5.00 12.65 -17.27
CA LEU A 53 -4.11 13.36 -18.20
C LEU A 53 -4.73 13.55 -19.61
N GLY A 54 -6.06 13.40 -19.75
CA GLY A 54 -6.79 13.65 -20.98
C GLY A 54 -6.64 12.57 -22.05
N GLY A 55 -6.07 11.41 -21.72
CA GLY A 55 -5.91 10.29 -22.65
C GLY A 55 -4.84 10.51 -23.74
N ASN A 56 -4.02 11.55 -23.63
CA ASN A 56 -3.05 11.91 -24.67
C ASN A 56 -1.59 11.70 -24.22
N VAL A 57 -1.34 11.55 -22.92
CA VAL A 57 -0.01 11.24 -22.37
C VAL A 57 0.10 9.72 -22.20
N PRO A 58 0.99 9.02 -22.92
CA PRO A 58 1.17 7.58 -22.74
C PRO A 58 1.63 7.24 -21.32
N VAL A 59 0.97 6.26 -20.68
CA VAL A 59 1.36 5.73 -19.36
C VAL A 59 1.79 4.27 -19.53
N GLY A 60 3.07 4.00 -19.34
CA GLY A 60 3.62 2.65 -19.30
C GLY A 60 3.47 2.02 -17.92
N LEU A 61 3.08 0.75 -17.86
CA LEU A 61 2.88 0.02 -16.60
C LEU A 61 3.67 -1.28 -16.60
N ILE A 62 4.37 -1.52 -15.50
CA ILE A 62 5.19 -2.72 -15.29
C ILE A 62 4.71 -3.39 -14.01
N SER A 63 4.29 -4.64 -14.14
CA SER A 63 3.90 -5.49 -13.01
C SER A 63 5.05 -6.42 -12.66
N ASN A 64 5.63 -6.24 -11.47
CA ASN A 64 6.67 -7.06 -10.88
C ASN A 64 6.32 -7.33 -9.41
N ASN A 65 5.76 -8.49 -9.13
CA ASN A 65 5.22 -8.86 -7.82
C ASN A 65 5.24 -10.38 -7.65
N TRP A 66 5.22 -10.83 -6.40
CA TRP A 66 5.12 -12.24 -6.02
C TRP A 66 4.41 -12.30 -4.66
N GLY A 67 3.33 -13.07 -4.57
CA GLY A 67 2.59 -13.26 -3.31
C GLY A 67 3.40 -14.01 -2.24
N GLY A 68 3.14 -13.69 -0.97
CA GLY A 68 3.73 -14.37 0.19
C GLY A 68 5.18 -13.97 0.52
N THR A 69 5.76 -13.01 -0.20
CA THR A 69 7.13 -12.57 0.03
C THR A 69 7.22 -11.46 1.07
N LYS A 70 8.26 -11.47 1.88
CA LYS A 70 8.64 -10.39 2.81
C LYS A 70 9.50 -9.33 2.14
N ILE A 71 9.52 -8.11 2.68
CA ILE A 71 10.24 -6.99 2.04
C ILE A 71 11.76 -7.22 1.94
N GLU A 72 12.36 -7.90 2.91
CA GLU A 72 13.81 -8.13 2.94
C GLU A 72 14.29 -9.02 1.78
N GLN A 73 13.41 -9.78 1.15
CA GLN A 73 13.74 -10.61 -0.02
C GLN A 73 13.95 -9.77 -1.28
N TRP A 74 13.37 -8.56 -1.32
CA TRP A 74 13.44 -7.61 -2.45
C TRP A 74 14.63 -6.66 -2.39
N LEU A 75 15.49 -6.85 -1.40
CA LEU A 75 16.69 -6.06 -1.16
C LEU A 75 17.92 -6.96 -1.00
N PRO A 76 19.13 -6.49 -1.37
CA PRO A 76 20.35 -7.21 -1.07
C PRO A 76 20.60 -7.17 0.45
N SER A 77 21.27 -8.20 0.98
CA SER A 77 21.54 -8.35 2.42
C SER A 77 22.08 -7.07 3.08
N LYS A 78 23.01 -6.37 2.42
CA LYS A 78 23.62 -5.12 2.92
C LYS A 78 22.61 -3.98 3.18
N SER A 79 21.45 -4.00 2.51
CA SER A 79 20.41 -3.00 2.67
C SER A 79 19.45 -3.32 3.81
N THR A 80 19.38 -4.59 4.23
CA THR A 80 18.41 -5.07 5.23
C THR A 80 19.06 -5.37 6.57
N GLN A 81 20.36 -5.69 6.60
CA GLN A 81 21.14 -5.87 7.83
C GLN A 81 21.06 -4.67 8.79
N PRO A 82 21.18 -3.41 8.35
CA PRO A 82 21.02 -2.26 9.25
C PRO A 82 19.63 -2.15 9.88
N CYS A 83 18.62 -2.75 9.24
CA CYS A 83 17.25 -2.81 9.75
C CYS A 83 16.99 -4.08 10.60
N GLY A 84 18.00 -4.93 10.82
CA GLY A 84 17.90 -6.13 11.66
C GLY A 84 17.48 -7.41 10.93
N HIS A 85 17.44 -7.42 9.61
CA HIS A 85 17.07 -8.62 8.85
C HIS A 85 18.29 -9.37 8.31
N GLN A 86 18.19 -10.70 8.27
CA GLN A 86 19.11 -11.57 7.55
C GLN A 86 18.40 -12.15 6.32
N SER A 87 18.61 -11.52 5.17
CA SER A 87 18.08 -11.98 3.88
C SER A 87 19.20 -12.18 2.87
N THR A 88 19.04 -13.19 2.01
CA THR A 88 19.93 -13.46 0.88
C THR A 88 19.63 -12.58 -0.34
N GLY A 89 18.46 -11.90 -0.37
CA GLY A 89 18.10 -10.98 -1.44
C GLY A 89 17.83 -11.64 -2.80
N GLU A 90 17.39 -12.90 -2.81
CA GLU A 90 17.25 -13.66 -4.04
C GLU A 90 16.21 -13.09 -5.01
N LEU A 91 15.16 -12.43 -4.50
CA LEU A 91 14.19 -11.73 -5.34
C LEU A 91 14.73 -10.41 -5.87
N HIS A 92 15.53 -9.69 -5.08
CA HIS A 92 16.28 -8.54 -5.58
C HIS A 92 17.10 -8.93 -6.82
N ASN A 93 17.89 -10.00 -6.69
CA ASN A 93 18.78 -10.49 -7.72
C ASN A 93 18.07 -10.88 -9.02
N ALA A 94 16.92 -11.53 -8.94
CA ALA A 94 16.21 -12.04 -10.11
C ALA A 94 15.13 -11.09 -10.65
N MET A 95 14.50 -10.30 -9.78
CA MET A 95 13.32 -9.51 -10.12
C MET A 95 13.57 -8.01 -10.12
N ILE A 96 14.67 -7.51 -9.55
CA ILE A 96 14.98 -6.07 -9.55
C ILE A 96 16.22 -5.76 -10.38
N VAL A 97 17.33 -6.49 -10.16
CA VAL A 97 18.60 -6.21 -10.84
C VAL A 97 18.48 -6.15 -12.36
N PRO A 98 17.75 -7.04 -13.06
CA PRO A 98 17.65 -6.97 -14.52
C PRO A 98 17.13 -5.63 -15.06
N TYR A 99 16.30 -4.92 -14.30
CA TYR A 99 15.80 -3.59 -14.71
C TYR A 99 16.81 -2.46 -14.48
N THR A 100 17.89 -2.74 -13.76
CA THR A 100 18.92 -1.77 -13.35
C THR A 100 20.21 -1.91 -14.18
N VAL A 101 20.41 -3.05 -14.85
CA VAL A 101 21.53 -3.31 -15.77
C VAL A 101 21.19 -2.68 -17.11
N GLY A 102 21.55 -1.42 -17.32
CA GLY A 102 20.99 -0.59 -18.40
C GLY A 102 19.66 0.00 -17.92
N PRO A 103 19.72 0.91 -16.93
CA PRO A 103 18.59 1.25 -16.07
C PRO A 103 17.38 1.63 -16.91
N MET A 104 16.30 0.89 -16.72
CA MET A 104 15.05 1.17 -17.37
C MET A 104 14.56 2.55 -16.93
N ALA A 105 14.28 3.43 -17.90
CA ALA A 105 13.69 4.72 -17.62
C ALA A 105 12.29 4.53 -17.01
N VAL A 106 12.15 4.86 -15.73
CA VAL A 106 10.89 4.82 -14.99
C VAL A 106 10.61 6.16 -14.33
N SER A 107 9.35 6.60 -14.32
CA SER A 107 8.96 7.87 -13.67
C SER A 107 8.57 7.69 -12.20
N GLY A 108 8.38 6.44 -11.75
CA GLY A 108 7.98 6.16 -10.38
C GLY A 108 7.65 4.70 -10.10
N PHE A 109 7.34 4.44 -8.84
CA PHE A 109 7.07 3.13 -8.27
C PHE A 109 5.81 3.16 -7.41
N THR A 110 5.04 2.07 -7.46
CA THR A 110 3.95 1.81 -6.52
C THR A 110 4.24 0.49 -5.82
N TRP A 111 4.26 0.48 -4.49
CA TRP A 111 4.58 -0.68 -3.68
C TRP A 111 3.40 -1.06 -2.81
N TYR A 112 2.89 -2.28 -2.97
CA TYR A 112 1.83 -2.84 -2.14
C TYR A 112 2.27 -4.19 -1.63
N GLN A 113 2.77 -4.19 -0.39
CA GLN A 113 3.27 -5.35 0.31
C GLN A 113 3.33 -4.99 1.81
N GLY A 114 3.38 -6.02 2.64
CA GLY A 114 3.59 -5.93 4.09
C GLY A 114 2.89 -7.06 4.84
N GLU A 115 1.97 -7.75 4.19
CA GLU A 115 1.17 -8.84 4.77
C GLU A 115 2.05 -9.95 5.37
N ALA A 116 3.16 -10.28 4.70
CA ALA A 116 4.10 -11.30 5.14
C ALA A 116 5.08 -10.79 6.22
N ASP A 117 5.14 -9.47 6.44
CA ASP A 117 5.96 -8.83 7.47
C ASP A 117 5.19 -8.57 8.76
N LEU A 118 3.90 -8.96 8.79
CA LEU A 118 3.16 -9.02 10.03
C LEU A 118 3.78 -10.05 10.97
N GLY A 119 3.99 -9.62 12.21
CA GLY A 119 4.62 -10.43 13.24
C GLY A 119 6.12 -10.24 13.25
N GLY A 120 6.68 -10.34 14.45
CA GLY A 120 8.10 -10.20 14.66
C GLY A 120 8.52 -10.52 16.07
N ASP A 121 9.77 -10.18 16.40
CA ASP A 121 10.32 -10.45 17.72
C ASP A 121 9.53 -9.65 18.78
N PRO A 122 8.83 -10.32 19.72
CA PRO A 122 8.05 -9.65 20.75
C PRO A 122 8.92 -8.80 21.70
N ASN A 123 10.24 -8.94 21.65
CA ASN A 123 11.20 -8.19 22.45
C ASN A 123 11.72 -6.92 21.76
N LEU A 124 11.36 -6.68 20.50
CA LEU A 124 11.73 -5.45 19.79
C LEU A 124 10.67 -4.35 20.00
N PRO A 125 11.06 -3.06 20.07
CA PRO A 125 10.11 -1.94 20.17
C PRO A 125 9.11 -1.87 19.00
N GLU A 126 9.48 -2.43 17.85
CA GLU A 126 8.67 -2.48 16.63
C GLU A 126 8.39 -3.95 16.28
N GLN A 127 7.21 -4.44 16.65
CA GLN A 127 6.83 -5.86 16.52
C GLN A 127 6.69 -6.34 15.07
N ASN A 128 6.84 -5.46 14.07
CA ASN A 128 6.86 -5.81 12.64
C ASN A 128 8.28 -5.70 12.04
N HIS A 129 9.31 -6.06 12.81
CA HIS A 129 10.70 -6.13 12.34
C HIS A 129 11.25 -4.84 11.70
N ASN A 130 11.01 -3.66 12.29
CA ASN A 130 11.59 -2.41 11.77
C ASN A 130 11.22 -2.12 10.30
N TYR A 131 9.95 -2.33 9.95
CA TYR A 131 9.46 -2.22 8.58
C TYR A 131 9.66 -0.80 8.01
N THR A 132 9.59 0.23 8.88
CA THR A 132 9.89 1.62 8.50
C THR A 132 11.30 1.76 7.92
N CYS A 133 12.31 1.15 8.57
CA CYS A 133 13.69 1.16 8.10
C CYS A 133 13.80 0.44 6.74
N THR A 134 13.22 -0.76 6.64
CA THR A 134 13.37 -1.59 5.45
C THR A 134 12.66 -1.00 4.24
N GLN A 135 11.51 -0.35 4.43
CA GLN A 135 10.85 0.41 3.35
C GLN A 135 11.66 1.63 2.91
N ARG A 136 12.26 2.39 3.83
CA ARG A 136 13.15 3.51 3.48
C ARG A 136 14.39 3.02 2.72
N ALA A 137 14.96 1.88 3.13
CA ALA A 137 16.06 1.24 2.42
C ALA A 137 15.65 0.84 1.01
N LEU A 138 14.42 0.32 0.83
CA LEU A 138 13.87 -0.02 -0.49
C LEU A 138 13.71 1.21 -1.39
N ILE A 139 13.06 2.26 -0.89
CA ILE A 139 12.85 3.51 -1.63
C ILE A 139 14.18 4.11 -2.07
N GLY A 140 15.14 4.22 -1.14
CA GLY A 140 16.47 4.77 -1.40
C GLY A 140 17.26 3.93 -2.40
N LEU A 141 17.30 2.61 -2.21
CA LEU A 141 18.04 1.71 -3.10
C LEU A 141 17.46 1.74 -4.51
N TRP A 142 16.14 1.68 -4.67
CA TRP A 142 15.53 1.64 -5.99
C TRP A 142 15.73 2.97 -6.73
N ARG A 143 15.52 4.11 -6.08
CA ARG A 143 15.86 5.42 -6.66
C ARG A 143 17.32 5.50 -7.11
N GLN A 144 18.25 4.97 -6.30
CA GLN A 144 19.67 4.91 -6.66
C GLN A 144 19.92 3.99 -7.85
N LYS A 145 19.42 2.75 -7.82
CA LYS A 145 19.76 1.70 -8.80
C LYS A 145 19.11 1.90 -10.16
N PHE A 146 17.94 2.54 -10.19
CA PHE A 146 17.29 2.95 -11.43
C PHE A 146 17.75 4.34 -11.91
N GLU A 147 18.67 5.00 -11.19
CA GLU A 147 19.21 6.33 -11.51
C GLU A 147 18.13 7.43 -11.62
N VAL A 148 17.13 7.36 -10.72
CA VAL A 148 15.98 8.27 -10.68
C VAL A 148 15.76 8.83 -9.27
N PRO A 149 16.65 9.73 -8.79
CA PRO A 149 16.65 10.20 -7.40
C PRO A 149 15.35 10.90 -6.97
N ASP A 150 14.63 11.50 -7.93
CA ASP A 150 13.37 12.21 -7.72
C ASP A 150 12.13 11.40 -8.17
N ALA A 151 12.27 10.13 -8.56
CA ALA A 151 11.13 9.31 -9.00
C ALA A 151 10.03 9.26 -7.93
N PHE A 152 8.78 9.34 -8.39
CA PHE A 152 7.62 9.18 -7.52
C PHE A 152 7.63 7.82 -6.83
N PHE A 153 7.33 7.75 -5.54
CA PHE A 153 7.25 6.49 -4.81
C PHE A 153 6.00 6.47 -3.94
N ALA A 154 5.07 5.57 -4.20
CA ALA A 154 3.85 5.46 -3.40
C ALA A 154 3.69 4.09 -2.77
N LEU A 155 3.37 4.08 -1.48
CA LEU A 155 3.07 2.87 -0.73
C LEU A 155 1.55 2.67 -0.62
N VAL A 156 1.12 1.42 -0.58
CA VAL A 156 -0.26 1.09 -0.19
C VAL A 156 -0.28 0.71 1.28
N LEU A 157 -1.09 1.41 2.06
CA LEU A 157 -1.36 0.98 3.43
C LEU A 157 -2.21 -0.28 3.40
N LEU A 158 -1.82 -1.31 4.16
CA LEU A 158 -2.50 -2.60 4.11
C LEU A 158 -3.99 -2.50 4.40
N SER A 159 -4.77 -3.37 3.78
CA SER A 159 -6.22 -3.43 3.96
C SER A 159 -6.61 -4.03 5.30
N THR A 160 -7.81 -3.70 5.80
CA THR A 160 -8.27 -4.28 7.07
C THR A 160 -8.66 -5.73 6.83
N GLN A 161 -8.12 -6.61 7.66
CA GLN A 161 -8.49 -8.01 7.74
C GLN A 161 -9.02 -8.26 9.15
N LEU A 162 -10.16 -8.95 9.26
CA LEU A 162 -10.74 -9.30 10.56
C LEU A 162 -9.75 -10.16 11.35
N PRO A 163 -9.61 -9.94 12.67
CA PRO A 163 -8.42 -10.39 13.38
C PRO A 163 -8.40 -11.91 13.57
N SER A 164 -7.22 -12.50 13.35
CA SER A 164 -6.63 -13.39 14.36
C SER A 164 -6.32 -12.54 15.61
N PRO A 165 -6.40 -13.06 16.85
CA PRO A 165 -6.12 -12.30 18.09
C PRO A 165 -4.82 -11.48 18.06
N SER A 166 -3.80 -11.96 17.35
CA SER A 166 -2.51 -11.27 17.16
C SER A 166 -2.57 -10.10 16.16
N GLY A 167 -3.43 -10.20 15.15
CA GLY A 167 -3.54 -9.22 14.05
C GLY A 167 -4.21 -7.90 14.46
N MET A 168 -4.93 -7.88 15.58
CA MET A 168 -5.66 -6.70 16.06
C MET A 168 -4.75 -5.50 16.34
N TYR A 169 -3.50 -5.74 16.79
CA TYR A 169 -2.55 -4.68 17.12
C TYR A 169 -1.44 -4.49 16.08
N LEU A 170 -0.99 -5.58 15.44
CA LEU A 170 0.14 -5.55 14.51
C LEU A 170 -0.19 -4.84 13.20
N LEU A 171 -1.42 -4.98 12.70
CA LEU A 171 -1.82 -4.40 11.41
C LEU A 171 -1.91 -2.86 11.45
N PRO A 172 -2.54 -2.22 12.45
CA PRO A 172 -2.45 -0.77 12.62
C PRO A 172 -1.01 -0.29 12.77
N GLN A 173 -0.18 -0.96 13.58
CA GLN A 173 1.24 -0.61 13.74
C GLN A 173 2.01 -0.68 12.42
N LEU A 174 1.74 -1.69 11.57
CA LEU A 174 2.38 -1.78 10.26
C LEU A 174 1.98 -0.61 9.36
N ARG A 175 0.72 -0.16 9.40
CA ARG A 175 0.26 1.00 8.64
C ARG A 175 0.96 2.28 9.11
N ASP A 176 1.14 2.44 10.41
CA ASP A 176 1.89 3.57 10.97
C ASP A 176 3.35 3.57 10.46
N GLN A 177 3.97 2.40 10.40
CA GLN A 177 5.31 2.22 9.82
C GLN A 177 5.34 2.55 8.32
N GLN A 178 4.31 2.15 7.57
CA GLN A 178 4.16 2.50 6.15
C GLN A 178 4.02 4.01 5.93
N VAL A 179 3.25 4.71 6.78
CA VAL A 179 3.14 6.17 6.73
C VAL A 179 4.48 6.82 7.11
N ALA A 180 5.12 6.35 8.19
CA ALA A 180 6.40 6.86 8.65
C ALA A 180 7.52 6.68 7.61
N ALA A 181 7.49 5.60 6.83
CA ALA A 181 8.50 5.31 5.82
C ALA A 181 8.58 6.40 4.74
N VAL A 182 7.43 6.97 4.34
CA VAL A 182 7.35 8.05 3.34
C VAL A 182 7.30 9.45 3.93
N ALA A 183 7.12 9.58 5.25
CA ALA A 183 7.13 10.87 5.92
C ALA A 183 8.42 11.62 5.62
N GLN A 184 8.30 12.91 5.26
CA GLN A 184 9.40 13.82 4.93
C GLN A 184 10.22 13.45 3.68
N LEU A 185 9.86 12.40 2.93
CA LEU A 185 10.50 12.09 1.67
C LEU A 185 9.89 12.92 0.53
N LYS A 186 10.73 13.57 -0.27
CA LYS A 186 10.32 14.23 -1.51
C LYS A 186 9.75 13.20 -2.48
N ASN A 187 8.72 13.61 -3.22
CA ASN A 187 8.04 12.80 -4.24
C ASN A 187 7.60 11.42 -3.73
N ALA A 188 7.23 11.32 -2.46
CA ALA A 188 6.76 10.09 -1.85
C ALA A 188 5.34 10.25 -1.31
N ALA A 189 4.56 9.18 -1.35
CA ALA A 189 3.16 9.17 -0.96
C ALA A 189 2.74 7.83 -0.34
N TYR A 190 1.54 7.81 0.22
CA TYR A 190 0.83 6.60 0.56
C TYR A 190 -0.63 6.67 0.09
N ALA A 191 -1.25 5.52 -0.10
CA ALA A 191 -2.68 5.39 -0.36
C ALA A 191 -3.27 4.40 0.64
N SER A 192 -4.26 4.83 1.42
CA SER A 192 -4.95 3.92 2.33
C SER A 192 -5.78 2.90 1.55
N ASN A 193 -5.73 1.64 1.96
CA ASN A 193 -6.69 0.61 1.56
C ASN A 193 -7.46 0.03 2.78
N ALA A 194 -7.35 0.69 3.94
CA ALA A 194 -7.85 0.19 5.21
C ALA A 194 -9.38 0.05 5.26
N ASP A 195 -10.09 0.91 4.55
CA ASP A 195 -11.56 0.99 4.46
C ASP A 195 -12.20 -0.01 3.49
N HIS A 196 -11.39 -0.72 2.69
CA HIS A 196 -11.87 -1.68 1.69
C HIS A 196 -11.39 -3.12 1.97
N GLY A 197 -11.39 -3.49 3.25
CA GLY A 197 -11.21 -4.86 3.73
C GLY A 197 -12.24 -5.85 3.20
N PHE A 198 -11.93 -7.15 3.27
CA PHE A 198 -12.84 -8.22 2.84
C PHE A 198 -12.99 -9.31 3.89
N GLY A 199 -13.38 -8.91 5.11
CA GLY A 199 -13.57 -9.83 6.22
C GLY A 199 -12.25 -10.50 6.63
N ALA A 200 -12.25 -11.84 6.72
CA ALA A 200 -11.05 -12.61 7.03
C ALA A 200 -10.12 -12.84 5.83
N ASP A 201 -10.51 -12.41 4.61
CA ASP A 201 -9.66 -12.53 3.44
C ASP A 201 -8.60 -11.43 3.44
N ILE A 202 -7.34 -11.84 3.33
CA ILE A 202 -6.19 -10.96 3.23
C ILE A 202 -6.10 -10.25 1.87
N HIS A 203 -6.83 -10.74 0.85
CA HIS A 203 -6.85 -10.20 -0.51
C HIS A 203 -8.13 -9.38 -0.76
N PRO A 204 -8.13 -8.05 -0.57
CA PRO A 204 -9.34 -7.26 -0.76
C PRO A 204 -9.76 -7.24 -2.24
N VAL A 205 -11.06 -7.36 -2.49
CA VAL A 205 -11.62 -7.45 -3.84
C VAL A 205 -11.67 -6.08 -4.54
N PHE A 206 -11.85 -4.99 -3.79
CA PHE A 206 -12.10 -3.66 -4.35
C PHE A 206 -10.84 -2.83 -4.61
N LYS A 207 -9.94 -3.37 -5.45
CA LYS A 207 -8.62 -2.77 -5.77
C LYS A 207 -8.70 -1.46 -6.55
N GLN A 208 -9.86 -1.09 -7.10
CA GLN A 208 -10.04 0.16 -7.84
C GLN A 208 -9.88 1.41 -6.98
N TYR A 209 -10.27 1.35 -5.70
CA TYR A 209 -10.23 2.52 -4.81
C TYR A 209 -8.79 2.91 -4.47
N VAL A 210 -7.98 1.96 -4.02
CA VAL A 210 -6.56 2.21 -3.74
C VAL A 210 -5.79 2.58 -5.01
N GLY A 211 -6.10 1.96 -6.16
CA GLY A 211 -5.51 2.33 -7.44
C GLY A 211 -5.81 3.79 -7.81
N ALA A 212 -7.04 4.25 -7.63
CA ALA A 212 -7.42 5.64 -7.85
C ALA A 212 -6.71 6.59 -6.88
N ARG A 213 -6.61 6.25 -5.59
CA ARG A 213 -5.89 7.05 -4.58
C ARG A 213 -4.41 7.23 -4.91
N LEU A 214 -3.74 6.16 -5.37
CA LEU A 214 -2.36 6.26 -5.88
C LEU A 214 -2.25 7.23 -7.06
N ALA A 215 -3.24 7.24 -7.96
CA ALA A 215 -3.25 8.14 -9.11
C ALA A 215 -3.49 9.60 -8.68
N THR A 216 -4.38 9.84 -7.72
CA THR A 216 -4.58 11.16 -7.08
C THR A 216 -3.29 11.67 -6.46
N ALA A 217 -2.55 10.83 -5.72
CA ALA A 217 -1.25 11.19 -5.17
C ALA A 217 -0.23 11.58 -6.24
N ALA A 218 -0.13 10.79 -7.32
CA ALA A 218 0.75 11.11 -8.44
C ALA A 218 0.35 12.43 -9.13
N LEU A 219 -0.94 12.64 -9.40
CA LEU A 219 -1.47 13.87 -10.01
C LEU A 219 -1.17 15.12 -9.17
N SER A 220 -1.27 15.02 -7.85
CA SER A 220 -0.94 16.12 -6.94
C SER A 220 0.57 16.39 -6.90
N ILE A 221 1.37 15.36 -6.62
CA ILE A 221 2.82 15.50 -6.34
C ILE A 221 3.64 15.72 -7.62
N VAL A 222 3.37 14.94 -8.67
CA VAL A 222 4.18 14.93 -9.89
C VAL A 222 3.64 15.93 -10.92
N TYR A 223 2.32 16.01 -11.05
CA TYR A 223 1.67 16.86 -12.06
C TYR A 223 1.16 18.20 -11.48
N GLY A 224 1.43 18.49 -10.21
CA GLY A 224 1.13 19.77 -9.58
C GLY A 224 -0.35 20.12 -9.52
N ARG A 225 -1.25 19.13 -9.61
CA ARG A 225 -2.69 19.40 -9.56
C ARG A 225 -3.10 19.81 -8.13
N PRO A 226 -3.97 20.83 -7.98
CA PRO A 226 -4.44 21.28 -6.67
C PRO A 226 -5.53 20.34 -6.14
N ILE A 227 -5.19 19.07 -5.97
CA ILE A 227 -6.08 18.02 -5.45
C ILE A 227 -5.50 17.48 -4.14
N ASN A 228 -6.37 17.25 -3.17
CA ASN A 228 -5.97 16.68 -1.90
C ASN A 228 -5.83 15.16 -2.06
N TRP A 229 -4.66 14.62 -1.76
CA TRP A 229 -4.38 13.19 -1.93
C TRP A 229 -4.16 12.46 -0.61
N ARG A 230 -3.85 13.19 0.46
CA ARG A 230 -3.51 12.61 1.76
C ARG A 230 -4.76 12.06 2.40
N SER A 231 -4.67 10.84 2.92
CA SER A 231 -5.67 10.34 3.85
C SER A 231 -5.58 11.08 5.18
N PRO A 232 -6.73 11.32 5.86
CA PRO A 232 -6.74 11.97 7.16
C PRO A 232 -5.78 11.26 8.08
N SER A 233 -4.89 12.02 8.68
CA SER A 233 -3.81 11.49 9.50
C SER A 233 -4.09 11.81 10.96
N TYR A 234 -3.73 10.89 11.85
CA TYR A 234 -3.94 11.07 13.28
C TYR A 234 -3.17 12.29 13.79
N ALA A 235 -3.85 13.20 14.50
CA ALA A 235 -3.23 14.35 15.15
C ALA A 235 -3.10 14.12 16.66
N SER A 236 -4.22 13.88 17.33
CA SER A 236 -4.27 13.64 18.77
C SER A 236 -5.57 12.94 19.18
N ALA A 237 -5.60 12.40 20.39
CA ALA A 237 -6.82 11.95 21.04
C ALA A 237 -6.82 12.34 22.52
N SER A 238 -8.00 12.67 23.04
CA SER A 238 -8.21 12.96 24.45
C SER A 238 -9.44 12.23 24.95
N GLN A 239 -9.37 11.71 26.18
CA GLN A 239 -10.49 11.06 26.83
C GLN A 239 -10.96 11.88 28.03
N THR A 240 -12.27 12.07 28.15
CA THR A 240 -12.87 12.66 29.34
C THR A 240 -12.98 11.64 30.48
N ALA A 241 -13.13 12.09 31.72
CA ALA A 241 -13.36 11.21 32.87
C ALA A 241 -14.63 10.35 32.74
N SER A 242 -15.62 10.79 31.94
CA SER A 242 -16.85 10.06 31.65
C SER A 242 -16.71 9.05 30.48
N GLY A 243 -15.49 8.91 29.93
CA GLY A 243 -15.15 7.94 28.89
C GLY A 243 -15.38 8.41 27.46
N GLU A 244 -15.70 9.69 27.23
CA GLU A 244 -15.84 10.25 25.88
C GLU A 244 -14.47 10.43 25.23
N LEU A 245 -14.30 9.92 24.01
CA LEU A 245 -13.07 10.05 23.23
C LEU A 245 -13.25 11.11 22.16
N THR A 246 -12.40 12.13 22.16
CA THR A 246 -12.24 13.07 21.05
C THR A 246 -10.99 12.71 20.27
N VAL A 247 -11.11 12.53 18.95
CA VAL A 247 -9.97 12.30 18.05
C VAL A 247 -9.86 13.50 17.11
N GLN A 248 -8.66 14.07 17.03
CA GLN A 248 -8.32 15.10 16.06
C GLN A 248 -7.54 14.47 14.92
N LEU A 249 -7.85 14.93 13.70
CA LEU A 249 -7.21 14.48 12.47
C LEU A 249 -6.64 15.69 11.73
N HIS A 250 -5.50 15.49 11.07
CA HIS A 250 -4.96 16.37 10.05
C HIS A 250 -5.45 15.94 8.65
N ASP A 251 -5.10 16.73 7.63
CA ASP A 251 -5.33 16.41 6.22
C ASP A 251 -6.81 16.16 5.85
N VAL A 252 -7.74 16.72 6.63
CA VAL A 252 -9.18 16.56 6.45
C VAL A 252 -9.92 17.86 6.73
N THR A 253 -10.98 18.11 5.97
CA THR A 253 -11.91 19.21 6.20
C THR A 253 -13.20 18.67 6.82
N GLU A 254 -14.06 19.56 7.34
CA GLU A 254 -15.37 19.18 7.87
C GLU A 254 -16.22 18.44 6.82
N ALA A 255 -16.12 18.83 5.54
CA ALA A 255 -16.81 18.16 4.44
C ALA A 255 -16.33 16.72 4.20
N GLY A 256 -15.03 16.44 4.41
CA GLY A 256 -14.44 15.11 4.23
C GLY A 256 -14.69 14.13 5.38
N LEU A 257 -15.25 14.60 6.50
CA LEU A 257 -15.62 13.77 7.66
C LEU A 257 -17.10 13.41 7.60
N THR A 258 -17.42 12.27 6.98
CA THR A 258 -18.81 11.81 6.88
C THR A 258 -19.08 10.63 7.80
N LEU A 259 -20.07 10.79 8.68
CA LEU A 259 -20.65 9.65 9.41
C LEU A 259 -21.63 8.93 8.49
N LYS A 260 -21.28 7.72 8.03
CA LYS A 260 -22.21 6.87 7.26
C LYS A 260 -22.92 5.90 8.19
N ALA A 261 -24.23 5.76 8.04
CA ALA A 261 -24.98 4.73 8.74
C ALA A 261 -24.61 3.34 8.19
N VAL A 262 -24.52 2.33 9.07
CA VAL A 262 -24.30 0.94 8.66
C VAL A 262 -25.46 0.42 7.82
N ALA A 263 -25.26 0.31 6.50
CA ALA A 263 -26.05 -0.59 5.68
C ALA A 263 -25.26 -1.90 5.52
N ASN A 264 -25.67 -2.92 6.28
CA ASN A 264 -25.20 -4.32 6.15
C ASN A 264 -23.75 -4.60 6.59
N VAL A 265 -23.48 -4.52 7.90
CA VAL A 265 -22.46 -5.39 8.49
C VAL A 265 -22.98 -6.83 8.43
N ASN A 266 -22.23 -7.67 7.74
CA ASN A 266 -22.51 -9.09 7.55
C ASN A 266 -22.82 -9.76 8.90
N LYS A 267 -23.90 -10.56 9.00
CA LYS A 267 -24.40 -11.19 10.25
C LYS A 267 -23.38 -12.06 11.02
N ASN A 268 -22.19 -12.28 10.45
CA ASN A 268 -21.11 -13.09 11.01
C ASN A 268 -20.00 -12.25 11.69
N LEU A 269 -20.09 -10.92 11.67
CA LEU A 269 -19.27 -10.05 12.51
C LEU A 269 -19.87 -10.04 13.91
N ARG A 270 -19.39 -10.93 14.78
CA ARG A 270 -19.65 -10.85 16.22
C ARG A 270 -18.88 -9.64 16.77
N LEU A 271 -19.54 -8.49 16.74
CA LEU A 271 -19.13 -7.26 17.40
C LEU A 271 -19.40 -7.41 18.90
N GLU A 272 -18.54 -8.14 19.61
CA GLU A 272 -18.68 -8.34 21.06
C GLU A 272 -18.25 -7.10 21.88
N ASP A 273 -17.77 -6.02 21.24
CA ASP A 273 -17.31 -4.78 21.89
C ASP A 273 -18.27 -3.56 21.82
N CYS A 274 -19.55 -3.72 21.45
CA CYS A 274 -20.60 -2.72 21.76
C CYS A 274 -21.62 -3.30 22.78
N PRO A 275 -21.30 -3.49 24.09
CA PRO A 275 -22.25 -4.05 25.06
C PRO A 275 -23.38 -3.09 25.49
N ALA A 276 -23.43 -1.84 24.99
CA ALA A 276 -24.40 -0.84 25.43
C ALA A 276 -25.51 -0.61 24.38
N LEU A 277 -26.21 -1.67 23.98
CA LEU A 277 -27.45 -1.58 23.20
C LEU A 277 -28.72 -1.81 24.04
N ASN A 278 -28.63 -1.68 25.36
CA ASN A 278 -29.84 -1.62 26.17
C ASN A 278 -29.75 -0.65 27.35
N ALA A 279 -30.79 0.19 27.43
CA ALA A 279 -31.18 1.13 28.48
C ALA A 279 -30.49 2.52 28.53
N LYS A 280 -31.26 3.53 28.09
CA LYS A 280 -31.34 4.93 28.59
C LYS A 280 -30.37 6.02 28.11
N ALA A 281 -29.57 5.83 27.06
CA ALA A 281 -28.96 6.96 26.33
C ALA A 281 -28.73 6.62 24.84
N PRO A 282 -29.10 7.48 23.87
CA PRO A 282 -28.82 7.23 22.47
C PRO A 282 -27.35 7.59 22.19
N ARG A 283 -26.42 6.70 22.56
CA ARG A 283 -25.08 6.70 21.96
C ARG A 283 -25.13 5.69 20.82
N SER A 284 -25.44 6.17 19.62
CA SER A 284 -25.29 5.35 18.42
C SER A 284 -23.82 4.95 18.29
N CYS A 285 -23.52 3.65 18.18
CA CYS A 285 -22.20 3.23 17.72
C CYS A 285 -22.03 3.87 16.32
N ALA A 286 -21.13 4.86 16.22
CA ALA A 286 -20.88 5.63 15.02
C ALA A 286 -19.44 5.33 14.56
N TRP A 287 -19.35 4.60 13.48
CA TRP A 287 -18.17 4.49 12.63
C TRP A 287 -18.12 5.67 11.63
N ALA A 288 -16.92 6.18 11.37
CA ALA A 288 -16.68 7.22 10.37
C ALA A 288 -15.93 6.59 9.19
N ASP A 289 -16.50 6.67 8.00
CA ASP A 289 -15.78 6.44 6.76
C ASP A 289 -15.28 7.79 6.27
N LEU A 290 -13.98 7.88 5.99
CA LEU A 290 -13.35 9.06 5.42
C LEU A 290 -13.57 9.05 3.92
N GLN A 291 -14.52 9.87 3.45
CA GLN A 291 -14.74 10.08 2.03
C GLN A 291 -13.91 11.27 1.57
N PHE A 292 -13.04 11.02 0.59
CA PHE A 292 -12.29 12.08 -0.08
C PHE A 292 -13.23 12.74 -1.09
N ASP A 293 -13.48 14.03 -0.93
CA ASP A 293 -14.12 14.82 -1.98
C ASP A 293 -13.14 15.01 -3.15
N ASP A 294 -13.67 14.90 -4.37
CA ASP A 294 -12.95 14.99 -5.65
C ASP A 294 -12.34 16.37 -5.93
#